data_AF-A0A925WG53-F1
#
_entry.id   AF-A0A925WG53-F1
#
_cell.length_a   1.000
_cell.length_b   1.000
_cell.length_c   1.000
_cell.angle_alpha   90.00
_cell.angle_beta   90.00
_cell.angle_gamma   90.00
#
_symmetry.space_group_name_H-M   'P 1'
#
loop_
_entity.id
_entity.type
_entity.pdbx_description
1 polymer ?
#
loop_
_entity_poly.entity_id
_entity_poly.type
_entity_poly.pdbx_seq_one_letter_code
_entity_poly.pdbx_strand_id
1 'polypeptide(L)'
;MATEGRAATRTWNGGGANLLWSNAGNWGGFGVVEGDHLSFAGATKLINTNDILFLRINSLSYDGSGFLNVPRTNGPGYTVMITNGIVDTFGGNTNNIPLILGGSQSFSNQSPSTTLVLGGTINMSNSSLTIGGPGEVFLTGVISGNGAVGVNSVTINDGLVRLGAANTFNGGVTVNSGMVQLGNAGGIPSGNARGDLFLASGASLDLGNSSPTLNGLIGAGVIDENQTTNAGNYTITLGTANSNGV
;
A
#
# COMPACT_ATOMS: atom_id res chain seq x y z
N MET A 1 -7.06 38.74 4.46
CA MET A 1 -6.42 37.82 3.51
C MET A 1 -5.93 36.63 4.31
N ALA A 2 -6.63 35.50 4.24
CA ALA A 2 -6.10 34.25 4.79
C ALA A 2 -4.97 33.81 3.87
N THR A 3 -3.73 33.82 4.37
CA THR A 3 -2.62 33.16 3.69
C THR A 3 -2.91 31.67 3.74
N GLU A 4 -3.39 31.11 2.63
CA GLU A 4 -3.34 29.66 2.42
C GLU A 4 -1.88 29.25 2.62
N GLY A 5 -1.63 28.47 3.68
CA GLY A 5 -0.30 27.95 3.96
C GLY A 5 0.16 27.15 2.76
N ARG A 6 1.27 27.55 2.15
CA ARG A 6 1.91 26.77 1.09
C ARG A 6 2.23 25.38 1.66
N ALA A 7 1.97 24.32 0.90
CA ALA A 7 2.36 22.96 1.23
C ALA A 7 3.80 22.93 1.77
N ALA A 8 3.99 22.42 2.97
CA ALA A 8 5.29 22.34 3.63
C ALA A 8 5.62 20.91 4.03
N THR A 9 6.90 20.63 4.25
CA THR A 9 7.30 19.38 4.89
C THR A 9 7.17 19.51 6.41
N ARG A 10 6.40 18.63 7.03
CA ARG A 10 6.29 18.46 8.48
C ARG A 10 7.08 17.22 8.87
N THR A 11 8.12 17.41 9.67
CA THR A 11 8.95 16.30 10.13
C THR A 11 8.54 15.88 11.53
N TRP A 12 8.06 14.64 11.66
CA TRP A 12 7.80 14.03 12.95
C TRP A 12 9.12 13.83 13.69
N ASN A 13 9.30 14.58 14.77
CA ASN A 13 10.45 14.48 15.67
C ASN A 13 10.09 13.88 17.04
N GLY A 14 8.79 13.70 17.33
CA GLY A 14 8.30 13.19 18.60
C GLY A 14 8.47 14.14 19.80
N GLY A 15 8.75 15.42 19.58
CA GLY A 15 9.08 16.40 20.63
C GLY A 15 7.90 16.92 21.46
N GLY A 16 6.65 16.59 21.10
CA GLY A 16 5.45 17.14 21.76
C GLY A 16 5.16 16.55 23.15
N ALA A 17 4.00 16.89 23.72
CA ALA A 17 3.58 16.36 25.02
C ALA A 17 2.92 14.96 24.94
N ASN A 18 2.44 14.55 23.76
CA ASN A 18 1.72 13.29 23.56
C ASN A 18 2.10 12.65 22.21
N LEU A 19 1.43 11.55 21.84
CA LEU A 19 1.69 10.75 20.62
C LEU A 19 0.79 11.13 19.43
N LEU A 20 0.07 12.27 19.51
CA LEU A 20 -0.98 12.63 18.56
C LEU A 20 -0.43 13.47 17.39
N TRP A 21 -0.94 13.25 16.17
CA TRP A 21 -0.59 14.05 14.99
C TRP A 21 -1.07 15.50 15.10
N SER A 22 -2.17 15.76 15.81
CA SER A 22 -2.66 17.12 16.07
C SER A 22 -1.73 17.96 16.95
N ASN A 23 -0.78 17.34 17.66
CA ASN A 23 0.16 18.06 18.50
C ASN A 23 1.33 18.60 17.69
N ALA A 24 1.30 19.91 17.41
CA ALA A 24 2.35 20.63 16.70
C ALA A 24 3.77 20.41 17.26
N GLY A 25 3.90 20.15 18.56
CA GLY A 25 5.20 19.86 19.18
C GLY A 25 5.87 18.59 18.65
N ASN A 26 5.10 17.63 18.12
CA ASN A 26 5.65 16.43 17.46
C ASN A 26 6.20 16.72 16.06
N TRP A 27 5.94 17.91 15.51
CA TRP A 27 6.27 18.32 14.14
C TRP A 27 7.19 19.54 14.12
N GLY A 28 8.02 19.71 15.16
CA GLY A 28 8.93 20.87 15.27
C GLY A 28 8.25 22.19 15.62
N GLY A 29 7.03 22.15 16.18
CA GLY A 29 6.29 23.33 16.64
C GLY A 29 5.22 23.83 15.66
N PHE A 30 5.09 23.22 14.48
CA PHE A 30 4.08 23.57 13.48
C PHE A 30 3.12 22.41 13.26
N GLY A 31 1.82 22.65 13.45
CA GLY A 31 0.80 21.62 13.22
C GLY A 31 0.73 21.18 11.76
N VAL A 32 0.27 19.95 11.54
CA VAL A 32 -0.06 19.44 10.21
C VAL A 32 -1.26 20.19 9.65
N VAL A 33 -1.15 20.64 8.40
CA VAL A 33 -2.25 21.23 7.64
C VAL A 33 -2.48 20.48 6.33
N GLU A 34 -3.60 20.76 5.67
CA GLU A 34 -3.93 20.12 4.40
C GLU A 34 -2.87 20.43 3.33
N GLY A 35 -2.51 19.40 2.55
CA GLY A 35 -1.52 19.50 1.48
C GLY A 35 -0.06 19.43 1.95
N ASP A 36 0.21 19.30 3.24
CA ASP A 36 1.58 19.11 3.72
C ASP A 36 2.19 17.77 3.23
N HIS A 37 3.52 17.70 3.23
CA HIS A 37 4.28 16.45 3.12
C HIS A 37 4.66 16.00 4.53
N LEU A 38 4.35 14.77 4.92
CA LEU A 38 4.71 14.25 6.25
C LEU A 38 5.95 13.38 6.16
N SER A 39 6.98 13.71 6.92
CA SER A 39 8.25 12.96 7.00
C SER A 39 8.44 12.41 8.41
N PHE A 40 8.56 11.09 8.53
CA PHE A 40 8.83 10.41 9.80
C PHE A 40 10.32 10.16 9.95
N ALA A 41 11.02 11.02 10.70
CA ALA A 41 12.50 11.01 10.81
C ALA A 41 13.04 10.99 12.25
N GLY A 42 12.18 11.15 13.26
CA GLY A 42 12.57 11.11 14.67
C GLY A 42 12.90 9.70 15.20
N ALA A 43 13.49 9.63 16.39
CA ALA A 43 13.82 8.37 17.08
C ALA A 43 12.94 8.10 18.33
N THR A 44 11.99 8.98 18.63
CA THR A 44 11.09 8.85 19.79
C THR A 44 9.63 8.85 19.33
N LYS A 45 8.75 8.26 20.16
CA LYS A 45 7.32 8.15 19.86
C LYS A 45 7.05 7.50 18.49
N LEU A 46 7.77 6.42 18.25
CA LEU A 46 7.68 5.67 17.00
C LEU A 46 6.29 5.07 16.82
N ILE A 47 5.61 4.73 17.92
CA ILE A 47 4.18 4.41 17.92
C ILE A 47 3.39 5.71 18.10
N ASN A 48 2.68 6.14 17.06
CA ASN A 48 1.99 7.42 17.02
C ASN A 48 0.59 7.30 16.41
N THR A 49 -0.28 8.24 16.74
CA THR A 49 -1.70 8.17 16.39
C THR A 49 -2.12 9.35 15.53
N ASN A 50 -2.63 9.09 14.33
CA ASN A 50 -3.38 10.08 13.58
C ASN A 50 -4.75 10.29 14.22
N ASP A 51 -4.95 11.46 14.81
CA ASP A 51 -6.21 11.92 15.38
C ASP A 51 -6.84 13.07 14.59
N ILE A 52 -6.32 13.36 13.39
CA ILE A 52 -6.85 14.39 12.50
C ILE A 52 -7.86 13.72 11.56
N LEU A 53 -9.08 14.28 11.53
CA LEU A 53 -10.17 13.80 10.70
C LEU A 53 -9.98 14.22 9.23
N PHE A 54 -10.21 13.29 8.31
CA PHE A 54 -10.22 13.49 6.86
C PHE A 54 -8.98 14.21 6.32
N LEU A 55 -7.84 13.94 6.94
CA LEU A 55 -6.59 14.63 6.64
C LEU A 55 -6.20 14.38 5.17
N ARG A 56 -5.91 15.46 4.44
CA ARG A 56 -5.38 15.42 3.08
C ARG A 56 -3.92 15.86 3.11
N ILE A 57 -3.01 15.01 2.64
CA ILE A 57 -1.58 15.31 2.54
C ILE A 57 -1.09 15.07 1.12
N ASN A 58 0.03 15.67 0.77
CA ASN A 58 0.70 15.37 -0.49
C ASN A 58 1.39 14.01 -0.41
N SER A 59 2.39 13.84 0.43
CA SER A 59 3.15 12.59 0.54
C SER A 59 3.40 12.17 1.98
N LEU A 60 3.79 10.91 2.14
CA LEU A 60 4.28 10.37 3.39
C LEU A 60 5.66 9.74 3.14
N SER A 61 6.69 10.20 3.84
CA SER A 61 8.03 9.59 3.81
C SER A 61 8.40 9.02 5.17
N TYR A 62 9.12 7.90 5.16
CA TYR A 62 9.85 7.41 6.32
C TYR A 62 11.35 7.62 6.09
N ASP A 63 11.88 8.62 6.79
CA ASP A 63 13.29 8.99 6.81
C ASP A 63 13.96 8.50 8.12
N GLY A 64 13.29 7.57 8.80
CA GLY A 64 13.76 6.77 9.93
C GLY A 64 13.04 5.42 9.93
N SER A 65 13.35 4.55 10.90
CA SER A 65 12.82 3.18 10.97
C SER A 65 12.08 2.91 12.29
N GLY A 66 11.23 1.88 12.29
CA GLY A 66 10.49 1.42 13.47
C GLY A 66 9.20 2.18 13.75
N PHE A 67 8.76 3.08 12.87
CA PHE A 67 7.50 3.79 13.02
C PHE A 67 6.30 2.84 12.90
N LEU A 68 5.34 3.03 13.80
CA LEU A 68 4.01 2.43 13.76
C LEU A 68 2.97 3.55 13.83
N ASN A 69 2.42 3.88 12.68
CA ASN A 69 1.39 4.90 12.53
C ASN A 69 0.02 4.23 12.64
N VAL A 70 -0.78 4.59 13.64
CA VAL A 70 -2.13 4.02 13.84
C VAL A 70 -3.21 5.10 13.72
N PRO A 71 -4.41 4.77 13.23
CA PRO A 71 -5.53 5.70 13.28
C PRO A 71 -6.09 5.76 14.70
N ARG A 72 -6.68 6.88 15.08
CA ARG A 72 -7.58 6.92 16.22
C ARG A 72 -8.83 6.07 15.92
N THR A 73 -9.38 5.40 16.93
CA THR A 73 -10.44 4.37 16.74
C THR A 73 -11.76 4.69 17.43
N ASN A 74 -11.89 5.87 18.05
CA ASN A 74 -13.11 6.27 18.75
C ASN A 74 -14.19 6.89 17.83
N GLY A 75 -14.09 6.68 16.52
CA GLY A 75 -15.01 7.17 15.51
C GLY A 75 -14.49 6.95 14.09
N PRO A 76 -15.33 7.13 13.07
CA PRO A 76 -14.91 7.10 11.67
C PRO A 76 -14.12 8.36 11.30
N GLY A 77 -13.48 8.34 10.12
CA GLY A 77 -12.90 9.55 9.52
C GLY A 77 -11.43 9.81 9.83
N TYR A 78 -10.76 8.99 10.64
CA TYR A 78 -9.31 9.05 10.85
C TYR A 78 -8.53 8.41 9.69
N THR A 79 -8.91 8.76 8.47
CA THR A 79 -8.30 8.35 7.20
C THR A 79 -7.34 9.43 6.70
N VAL A 80 -6.40 9.05 5.86
CA VAL A 80 -5.50 9.99 5.16
C VAL A 80 -5.71 9.87 3.66
N MET A 81 -6.06 10.98 3.00
CA MET A 81 -5.98 11.08 1.54
C MET A 81 -4.57 11.50 1.14
N ILE A 82 -3.99 10.81 0.16
CA ILE A 82 -2.63 11.06 -0.33
C ILE A 82 -2.63 11.32 -1.83
N THR A 83 -1.80 12.27 -2.29
CA THR A 83 -1.76 12.70 -3.70
C THR A 83 -0.38 12.54 -4.37
N ASN A 84 0.66 12.23 -3.60
CA ASN A 84 2.04 12.02 -4.04
C ASN A 84 2.79 10.93 -3.24
N GLY A 85 2.15 9.78 -3.08
CA GLY A 85 2.82 8.51 -2.78
C GLY A 85 3.44 8.36 -1.40
N ILE A 86 4.02 7.19 -1.19
CA ILE A 86 4.72 6.79 0.04
C ILE A 86 6.13 6.36 -0.34
N VAL A 87 7.12 6.87 0.39
CA VAL A 87 8.52 6.44 0.23
C VAL A 87 9.07 6.06 1.60
N ASP A 88 9.39 4.79 1.79
CA ASP A 88 10.12 4.31 2.95
C ASP A 88 11.61 4.18 2.59
N THR A 89 12.42 5.11 3.09
CA THR A 89 13.85 5.19 2.76
C THR A 89 14.69 4.22 3.60
N PHE A 90 14.27 3.97 4.85
CA PHE A 90 15.06 3.20 5.83
C PHE A 90 14.47 1.81 6.10
N GLY A 91 13.20 1.60 5.79
CA GLY A 91 12.50 0.34 5.97
C GLY A 91 12.09 0.07 7.41
N GLY A 92 11.36 -1.03 7.60
CA GLY A 92 10.92 -1.49 8.92
C GLY A 92 9.84 -0.59 9.54
N ASN A 93 8.99 0.01 8.70
CA ASN A 93 7.92 0.90 9.12
C ASN A 93 6.54 0.28 8.85
N THR A 94 5.55 0.67 9.65
CA THR A 94 4.17 0.21 9.53
C THR A 94 3.21 1.39 9.52
N ASN A 95 2.36 1.45 8.49
CA ASN A 95 1.21 2.35 8.43
C ASN A 95 -0.10 1.57 8.52
N ASN A 96 -0.78 1.66 9.66
CA ASN A 96 -2.11 1.09 9.85
C ASN A 96 -3.23 2.10 9.57
N ILE A 97 -2.90 3.34 9.18
CA ILE A 97 -3.90 4.36 8.87
C ILE A 97 -4.58 4.03 7.54
N PRO A 98 -5.93 3.96 7.48
CA PRO A 98 -6.66 3.83 6.23
C PRO A 98 -6.32 4.96 5.25
N LEU A 99 -5.99 4.58 4.02
CA LEU A 99 -5.61 5.49 2.95
C LEU A 99 -6.71 5.64 1.91
N ILE A 100 -6.85 6.85 1.38
CA ILE A 100 -7.63 7.16 0.19
C ILE A 100 -6.68 7.74 -0.86
N LEU A 101 -6.68 7.19 -2.07
CA LEU A 101 -5.85 7.73 -3.14
C LEU A 101 -6.57 8.94 -3.77
N GLY A 102 -5.93 10.11 -3.73
CA GLY A 102 -6.43 11.34 -4.39
C GLY A 102 -6.09 11.42 -5.88
N GLY A 103 -5.42 10.40 -6.42
CA GLY A 103 -4.95 10.23 -7.79
C GLY A 103 -4.19 8.91 -7.89
N SER A 104 -3.66 8.52 -9.05
CA SER A 104 -2.80 7.33 -9.12
C SER A 104 -1.52 7.54 -8.32
N GLN A 105 -1.19 6.60 -7.42
CA GLN A 105 -0.10 6.75 -6.47
C GLN A 105 0.98 5.68 -6.66
N SER A 106 2.20 6.02 -6.23
CA SER A 106 3.31 5.08 -6.12
C SER A 106 3.74 4.94 -4.66
N PHE A 107 3.80 3.71 -4.15
CA PHE A 107 4.36 3.40 -2.83
C PHE A 107 5.64 2.59 -2.99
N SER A 108 6.66 2.88 -2.19
CA SER A 108 7.92 2.16 -2.29
C SER A 108 8.66 1.97 -0.97
N ASN A 109 9.40 0.88 -0.89
CA ASN A 109 10.41 0.64 0.14
C ASN A 109 11.79 0.58 -0.51
N GLN A 110 12.61 1.59 -0.24
CA GLN A 110 13.94 1.75 -0.81
C GLN A 110 15.02 1.00 -0.03
N SER A 111 14.68 0.37 1.09
CA SER A 111 15.61 -0.32 1.97
C SER A 111 15.57 -1.85 1.75
N PRO A 112 16.60 -2.45 1.12
CA PRO A 112 16.63 -3.88 0.88
C PRO A 112 16.59 -4.68 2.19
N SER A 113 15.99 -5.88 2.17
CA SER A 113 15.90 -6.80 3.32
C SER A 113 15.11 -6.29 4.53
N THR A 114 14.32 -5.24 4.34
CA THR A 114 13.39 -4.74 5.35
C THR A 114 12.00 -4.64 4.74
N THR A 115 10.98 -4.46 5.58
CA THR A 115 9.59 -4.48 5.16
C THR A 115 8.91 -3.15 5.48
N LEU A 116 8.21 -2.58 4.51
CA LEU A 116 7.16 -1.59 4.73
C LEU A 116 5.82 -2.31 4.83
N VAL A 117 5.13 -2.17 5.95
CA VAL A 117 3.80 -2.75 6.15
C VAL A 117 2.73 -1.67 5.99
N LEU A 118 1.78 -1.90 5.08
CA LEU A 118 0.58 -1.10 4.91
C LEU A 118 -0.62 -1.91 5.40
N GLY A 119 -1.00 -1.70 6.66
CA GLY A 119 -2.07 -2.44 7.33
C GLY A 119 -3.44 -1.76 7.32
N GLY A 120 -3.50 -0.46 7.03
CA GLY A 120 -4.75 0.24 6.78
C GLY A 120 -5.37 -0.18 5.44
N THR A 121 -6.69 -0.08 5.30
CA THR A 121 -7.35 -0.25 3.99
C THR A 121 -6.84 0.79 3.00
N ILE A 122 -6.71 0.43 1.73
CA ILE A 122 -6.36 1.36 0.65
C ILE A 122 -7.56 1.49 -0.29
N ASN A 123 -8.24 2.61 -0.22
CA ASN A 123 -9.31 2.95 -1.16
C ASN A 123 -8.73 3.71 -2.35
N MET A 124 -8.65 3.04 -3.50
CA MET A 124 -8.12 3.58 -4.73
C MET A 124 -9.07 4.56 -5.43
N SER A 125 -10.31 4.71 -4.99
CA SER A 125 -11.34 5.50 -5.67
C SER A 125 -11.41 5.12 -7.17
N ASN A 126 -11.01 6.01 -8.08
CA ASN A 126 -10.94 5.78 -9.53
C ASN A 126 -9.49 5.72 -10.06
N SER A 127 -8.51 5.57 -9.18
CA SER A 127 -7.07 5.65 -9.46
C SER A 127 -6.38 4.29 -9.43
N SER A 128 -5.14 4.21 -9.91
CA SER A 128 -4.30 3.00 -9.84
C SER A 128 -3.23 3.10 -8.76
N LEU A 129 -2.65 1.96 -8.39
CA LEU A 129 -1.60 1.85 -7.39
C LEU A 129 -0.37 1.18 -8.00
N THR A 130 0.77 1.85 -7.89
CA THR A 130 2.07 1.30 -8.27
C THR A 130 2.87 1.00 -7.01
N ILE A 131 3.47 -0.18 -6.92
CA ILE A 131 4.33 -0.59 -5.82
C ILE A 131 5.73 -0.88 -6.37
N GLY A 132 6.77 -0.52 -5.61
CA GLY A 132 8.14 -0.90 -5.94
C GLY A 132 9.17 -0.60 -4.85
N GLY A 133 10.42 -0.49 -5.27
CA GLY A 133 11.60 -0.42 -4.43
C GLY A 133 12.21 -1.81 -4.14
N PRO A 134 13.51 -1.86 -3.82
CA PRO A 134 14.24 -3.10 -3.54
C PRO A 134 13.86 -3.78 -2.21
N GLY A 135 13.17 -3.08 -1.31
CA GLY A 135 12.67 -3.63 -0.06
C GLY A 135 11.32 -4.35 -0.23
N GLU A 136 10.87 -5.03 0.82
CA GLU A 136 9.58 -5.69 0.81
C GLU A 136 8.45 -4.70 1.10
N VAL A 137 7.28 -4.90 0.49
CA VAL A 137 6.05 -4.16 0.77
C VAL A 137 4.91 -5.13 1.08
N PHE A 138 4.43 -5.13 2.31
CA PHE A 138 3.33 -5.99 2.76
C PHE A 138 2.04 -5.20 2.85
N LEU A 139 1.11 -5.50 1.94
CA LEU A 139 -0.23 -4.92 1.90
C LEU A 139 -1.17 -5.86 2.66
N THR A 140 -1.43 -5.56 3.93
CA THR A 140 -2.25 -6.42 4.82
C THR A 140 -3.67 -5.89 5.02
N GLY A 141 -3.92 -4.61 4.70
CA GLY A 141 -5.27 -4.07 4.58
C GLY A 141 -5.89 -4.35 3.21
N VAL A 142 -7.24 -4.37 3.15
CA VAL A 142 -7.98 -4.52 1.89
C VAL A 142 -7.68 -3.36 0.94
N ILE A 143 -7.33 -3.68 -0.29
CA ILE A 143 -7.24 -2.76 -1.42
C ILE A 143 -8.56 -2.82 -2.18
N SER A 144 -9.23 -1.68 -2.29
CA SER A 144 -10.53 -1.55 -2.96
C SER A 144 -10.50 -0.46 -4.03
N GLY A 145 -11.42 -0.52 -5.00
CA GLY A 145 -11.59 0.52 -6.01
C GLY A 145 -13.02 0.50 -6.55
N ASN A 146 -13.52 1.68 -6.91
CA ASN A 146 -14.90 1.89 -7.37
C ASN A 146 -14.95 2.41 -8.81
N GLY A 147 -13.82 2.40 -9.52
CA GLY A 147 -13.74 2.78 -10.92
C GLY A 147 -14.51 1.82 -11.83
N ALA A 148 -14.62 2.17 -13.10
CA ALA A 148 -15.20 1.27 -14.10
C ALA A 148 -14.43 -0.06 -14.18
N VAL A 149 -15.02 -1.06 -14.84
CA VAL A 149 -14.34 -2.34 -15.08
C VAL A 149 -12.97 -2.11 -15.74
N GLY A 150 -11.92 -2.75 -15.22
CA GLY A 150 -10.55 -2.57 -15.71
C GLY A 150 -9.82 -1.32 -15.19
N VAL A 151 -10.52 -0.40 -14.52
CA VAL A 151 -9.92 0.73 -13.79
C VAL A 151 -9.45 0.25 -12.41
N ASN A 152 -8.53 0.98 -11.77
CA ASN A 152 -7.92 0.60 -10.49
C ASN A 152 -6.97 -0.60 -10.58
N SER A 153 -6.03 -0.54 -11.52
CA SER A 153 -4.98 -1.55 -11.64
C SER A 153 -3.95 -1.43 -10.50
N VAL A 154 -3.37 -2.58 -10.14
CA VAL A 154 -2.19 -2.65 -9.27
C VAL A 154 -0.99 -3.04 -10.13
N THR A 155 0.06 -2.23 -10.11
CA THR A 155 1.30 -2.50 -10.83
C THR A 155 2.44 -2.71 -9.82
N ILE A 156 3.19 -3.78 -9.98
CA ILE A 156 4.37 -4.11 -9.16
C ILE A 156 5.60 -4.03 -10.06
N ASN A 157 6.53 -3.15 -9.73
CA ASN A 157 7.70 -2.89 -10.58
C ASN A 157 8.94 -3.69 -10.20
N ASP A 158 9.11 -4.04 -8.93
CA ASP A 158 10.28 -4.69 -8.35
C ASP A 158 9.99 -5.09 -6.89
N GLY A 159 11.00 -5.68 -6.23
CA GLY A 159 10.93 -6.12 -4.85
C GLY A 159 10.02 -7.32 -4.63
N LEU A 160 9.72 -7.59 -3.36
CA LEU A 160 8.70 -8.57 -2.96
C LEU A 160 7.49 -7.81 -2.43
N VAL A 161 6.33 -8.07 -3.05
CA VAL A 161 5.05 -7.47 -2.65
C VAL A 161 4.11 -8.55 -2.17
N ARG A 162 3.71 -8.48 -0.91
CA ARG A 162 2.75 -9.43 -0.33
C ARG A 162 1.34 -8.86 -0.33
N LEU A 163 0.40 -9.54 -0.99
CA LEU A 163 -1.04 -9.23 -0.99
C LEU A 163 -1.74 -10.07 0.09
N GLY A 164 -1.83 -9.52 1.30
CA GLY A 164 -2.27 -10.23 2.50
C GLY A 164 -3.77 -10.23 2.78
N ALA A 165 -4.55 -9.38 2.09
CA ALA A 165 -5.99 -9.28 2.28
C ALA A 165 -6.77 -9.83 1.07
N ALA A 166 -8.05 -10.14 1.27
CA ALA A 166 -8.97 -10.36 0.16
C ALA A 166 -9.33 -9.00 -0.47
N ASN A 167 -8.82 -8.73 -1.67
CA ASN A 167 -8.93 -7.44 -2.32
C ASN A 167 -10.18 -7.33 -3.21
N THR A 168 -10.60 -6.10 -3.53
CA THR A 168 -11.85 -5.86 -4.28
C THR A 168 -11.74 -4.81 -5.40
N PHE A 169 -10.52 -4.38 -5.76
CA PHE A 169 -10.32 -3.48 -6.90
C PHE A 169 -10.72 -4.14 -8.24
N ASN A 170 -11.08 -3.32 -9.23
CA ASN A 170 -11.66 -3.79 -10.49
C ASN A 170 -10.62 -4.04 -11.60
N GLY A 171 -9.42 -3.49 -11.46
CA GLY A 171 -8.35 -3.59 -12.45
C GLY A 171 -7.57 -4.90 -12.35
N GLY A 172 -6.70 -5.12 -13.34
CA GLY A 172 -5.77 -6.25 -13.32
C GLY A 172 -4.56 -5.99 -12.41
N VAL A 173 -3.74 -7.03 -12.26
CA VAL A 173 -2.44 -6.95 -11.60
C VAL A 173 -1.35 -7.15 -12.64
N THR A 174 -0.43 -6.20 -12.73
CA THR A 174 0.73 -6.27 -13.62
C THR A 174 2.00 -6.39 -12.78
N VAL A 175 2.76 -7.45 -12.97
CA VAL A 175 4.07 -7.64 -12.32
C VAL A 175 5.15 -7.51 -13.38
N ASN A 176 5.84 -6.37 -13.38
CA ASN A 176 6.90 -6.07 -14.35
C ASN A 176 8.24 -6.73 -13.98
N SER A 177 8.51 -6.89 -12.68
CA SER A 177 9.68 -7.59 -12.14
C SER A 177 9.44 -7.95 -10.67
N GLY A 178 10.34 -8.71 -10.08
CA GLY A 178 10.28 -9.12 -8.68
C GLY A 178 9.27 -10.24 -8.43
N MET A 179 8.70 -10.26 -7.23
CA MET A 179 7.78 -11.30 -6.78
C MET A 179 6.52 -10.68 -6.19
N VAL A 180 5.36 -11.15 -6.63
CA VAL A 180 4.11 -11.00 -5.88
C VAL A 180 3.86 -12.28 -5.08
N GLN A 181 3.67 -12.15 -3.77
CA GLN A 181 3.32 -13.28 -2.91
C GLN A 181 1.88 -13.12 -2.41
N LEU A 182 1.08 -14.17 -2.49
CA LEU A 182 -0.24 -14.19 -1.89
C LEU A 182 -0.14 -14.46 -0.39
N GLY A 183 -0.80 -13.63 0.40
CA GLY A 183 -1.12 -13.94 1.79
C GLY A 183 -2.58 -14.32 2.01
N ASN A 184 -3.38 -14.25 0.94
CA ASN A 184 -4.78 -14.62 0.91
C ASN A 184 -5.12 -15.11 -0.51
N ALA A 185 -5.98 -16.12 -0.63
CA ALA A 185 -6.43 -16.63 -1.94
C ALA A 185 -7.15 -15.58 -2.80
N GLY A 186 -7.77 -14.56 -2.18
CA GLY A 186 -8.36 -13.39 -2.83
C GLY A 186 -7.44 -12.19 -2.93
N GLY A 187 -6.12 -12.37 -2.75
CA GLY A 187 -5.13 -11.29 -2.88
C GLY A 187 -5.15 -10.64 -4.26
N ILE A 188 -5.36 -11.44 -5.31
CA ILE A 188 -5.67 -10.94 -6.65
C ILE A 188 -7.18 -11.17 -6.87
N PRO A 189 -7.98 -10.11 -7.03
CA PRO A 189 -9.43 -10.25 -7.23
C PRO A 189 -9.77 -10.97 -8.53
N SER A 190 -10.80 -11.82 -8.51
CA SER A 190 -11.34 -12.48 -9.70
C SER A 190 -12.87 -12.42 -9.77
N GLY A 191 -13.42 -12.86 -10.90
CA GLY A 191 -14.85 -12.83 -11.19
C GLY A 191 -15.24 -11.69 -12.14
N ASN A 192 -16.54 -11.47 -12.25
CA ASN A 192 -17.08 -10.45 -13.15
C ASN A 192 -16.50 -9.07 -12.82
N ALA A 193 -16.20 -8.28 -13.86
CA ALA A 193 -15.65 -6.94 -13.72
C ALA A 193 -14.30 -6.84 -12.97
N ARG A 194 -13.48 -7.91 -13.00
CA ARG A 194 -12.08 -7.91 -12.52
C ARG A 194 -11.13 -8.09 -13.69
N GLY A 195 -9.90 -7.58 -13.56
CA GLY A 195 -8.86 -7.73 -14.59
C GLY A 195 -8.05 -9.01 -14.46
N ASP A 196 -7.14 -9.21 -15.40
CA ASP A 196 -6.24 -10.36 -15.47
C ASP A 196 -4.95 -10.14 -14.66
N LEU A 197 -4.21 -11.23 -14.43
CA LEU A 197 -2.83 -11.19 -13.95
C LEU A 197 -1.87 -11.24 -15.15
N PHE A 198 -0.99 -10.25 -15.27
CA PHE A 198 0.13 -10.25 -16.19
C PHE A 198 1.46 -10.41 -15.43
N LEU A 199 2.25 -11.42 -15.81
CA LEU A 199 3.61 -11.64 -15.30
C LEU A 199 4.62 -11.44 -16.43
N ALA A 200 5.43 -10.38 -16.34
CA ALA A 200 6.52 -10.16 -17.28
C ALA A 200 7.61 -11.24 -17.16
N SER A 201 8.46 -11.36 -18.17
CA SER A 201 9.66 -12.20 -18.08
C SER A 201 10.53 -11.77 -16.90
N GLY A 202 10.92 -12.70 -16.04
CA GLY A 202 11.69 -12.44 -14.81
C GLY A 202 10.84 -12.03 -13.60
N ALA A 203 9.53 -11.83 -13.75
CA ALA A 203 8.60 -11.69 -12.63
C ALA A 203 8.12 -13.06 -12.12
N SER A 204 7.71 -13.12 -10.86
CA SER A 204 7.16 -14.33 -10.26
C SER A 204 5.89 -14.10 -9.43
N LEU A 205 5.02 -15.11 -9.39
CA LEU A 205 3.93 -15.25 -8.43
C LEU A 205 4.25 -16.41 -7.47
N ASP A 206 4.25 -16.12 -6.17
CA ASP A 206 4.25 -17.10 -5.08
C ASP A 206 2.83 -17.25 -4.52
N LEU A 207 2.29 -18.48 -4.51
CA LEU A 207 0.92 -18.71 -4.05
C LEU A 207 0.82 -18.64 -2.51
N GLY A 208 1.94 -18.65 -1.81
CA GLY A 208 2.03 -18.31 -0.39
C GLY A 208 1.03 -19.08 0.46
N ASN A 209 0.96 -20.40 0.25
CA ASN A 209 0.01 -21.31 0.89
C ASN A 209 -1.47 -21.09 0.54
N SER A 210 -1.77 -20.55 -0.64
CA SER A 210 -3.13 -20.25 -1.10
C SER A 210 -3.45 -20.93 -2.43
N SER A 211 -4.72 -21.24 -2.66
CA SER A 211 -5.21 -21.67 -3.99
C SER A 211 -6.07 -20.57 -4.60
N PRO A 212 -5.48 -19.64 -5.39
CA PRO A 212 -6.23 -18.53 -5.94
C PRO A 212 -7.09 -18.94 -7.13
N THR A 213 -8.11 -18.11 -7.37
CA THR A 213 -8.82 -18.05 -8.64
C THR A 213 -8.38 -16.78 -9.35
N LEU A 214 -8.03 -16.85 -10.63
CA LEU A 214 -7.70 -15.71 -11.48
C LEU A 214 -8.63 -15.66 -12.69
N ASN A 215 -8.83 -14.47 -13.26
CA ASN A 215 -9.57 -14.32 -14.51
C ASN A 215 -8.74 -14.85 -15.68
N GLY A 216 -7.70 -14.12 -16.05
CA GLY A 216 -6.65 -14.55 -16.98
C GLY A 216 -5.28 -14.57 -16.31
N LEU A 217 -4.40 -15.38 -16.88
CA LEU A 217 -2.97 -15.42 -16.57
C LEU A 217 -2.21 -15.26 -17.88
N ILE A 218 -1.43 -14.19 -17.99
CA ILE A 218 -0.79 -13.76 -19.23
C ILE A 218 0.69 -13.48 -18.96
N GLY A 219 1.54 -13.65 -19.97
CA GLY A 219 2.94 -13.23 -19.96
C GLY A 219 3.91 -14.41 -19.97
N ALA A 220 5.13 -14.16 -19.48
CA ALA A 220 6.27 -15.09 -19.56
C ALA A 220 7.00 -15.25 -18.21
N GLY A 221 6.42 -14.74 -17.12
CA GLY A 221 6.94 -14.95 -15.77
C GLY A 221 6.73 -16.36 -15.25
N VAL A 222 7.19 -16.59 -14.02
CA VAL A 222 7.15 -17.89 -13.36
C VAL A 222 6.09 -17.89 -12.26
N ILE A 223 5.45 -19.02 -12.06
CA ILE A 223 4.69 -19.29 -10.84
C ILE A 223 5.49 -20.30 -10.05
N ASP A 224 5.83 -19.96 -8.82
CA ASP A 224 6.63 -20.80 -7.96
C ASP A 224 6.05 -20.77 -6.55
N GLU A 225 5.82 -21.94 -5.97
CA GLU A 225 5.50 -22.04 -4.56
C GLU A 225 6.82 -22.13 -3.81
N ASN A 226 7.21 -21.09 -3.07
CA ASN A 226 8.49 -21.12 -2.36
C ASN A 226 8.48 -22.25 -1.30
N GLN A 227 9.14 -23.36 -1.66
CA GLN A 227 9.10 -24.64 -0.95
C GLN A 227 9.72 -24.60 0.45
N THR A 228 10.37 -23.50 0.83
CA THR A 228 10.99 -23.37 2.16
C THR A 228 9.98 -23.09 3.27
N THR A 229 8.78 -22.62 2.95
CA THR A 229 7.73 -22.29 3.92
C THR A 229 6.39 -22.98 3.66
N ASN A 230 6.26 -23.67 2.53
CA ASN A 230 4.94 -24.06 2.01
C ASN A 230 4.90 -25.58 1.74
N ALA A 231 4.12 -26.32 2.55
CA ALA A 231 4.14 -27.79 2.58
C ALA A 231 2.90 -28.45 1.94
N GLY A 232 2.10 -27.69 1.20
CA GLY A 232 0.81 -28.12 0.66
C GLY A 232 0.78 -28.23 -0.86
N ASN A 233 -0.26 -28.90 -1.37
CA ASN A 233 -0.60 -28.87 -2.78
C ASN A 233 -1.53 -27.68 -3.03
N TYR A 234 -1.03 -26.65 -3.68
CA TYR A 234 -1.78 -25.46 -4.03
C TYR A 234 -2.09 -25.42 -5.52
N THR A 235 -3.29 -24.97 -5.86
CA THR A 235 -3.79 -24.95 -7.24
C THR A 235 -4.15 -23.55 -7.67
N ILE A 236 -4.02 -23.27 -8.96
CA ILE A 236 -4.60 -22.09 -9.59
C ILE A 236 -5.85 -22.50 -10.35
N THR A 237 -6.94 -21.77 -10.14
CA THR A 237 -8.14 -21.85 -10.99
C THR A 237 -8.14 -20.66 -11.96
N LEU A 238 -8.37 -20.90 -13.25
CA LEU A 238 -8.44 -19.85 -14.29
C LEU A 238 -9.84 -19.78 -14.91
N GLY A 239 -10.26 -18.59 -15.34
CA GLY A 239 -11.38 -18.41 -16.26
C GLY A 239 -12.78 -18.40 -15.63
N THR A 240 -12.94 -17.89 -14.41
CA THR A 240 -14.26 -17.89 -13.71
C THR A 240 -15.27 -16.84 -14.19
N ALA A 241 -14.87 -15.98 -15.13
CA ALA A 241 -15.74 -15.11 -15.91
C ALA A 241 -15.00 -14.86 -17.23
N ASN A 242 -15.70 -14.85 -18.37
CA ASN A 242 -15.09 -14.56 -19.69
C ASN A 242 -14.06 -13.44 -19.52
N SER A 243 -12.79 -13.75 -19.82
CA SER A 243 -11.73 -12.75 -19.84
C SER A 243 -12.21 -11.62 -20.74
N ASN A 244 -12.52 -10.47 -20.16
CA ASN A 244 -12.61 -9.25 -20.95
C ASN A 244 -11.15 -8.94 -21.27
N GLY A 245 -10.68 -9.51 -22.38
CA GLY A 245 -9.31 -9.36 -22.85
C GLY A 245 -8.88 -7.91 -22.67
N VAL A 246 -7.77 -7.76 -21.94
CA VAL A 246 -6.95 -6.55 -22.02
C VAL A 246 -6.12 -6.63 -23.29
#